data_AF-A0A5N6GZ26-F1
#
_entry.id   AF-A0A5N6GZ26-F1
#
_cell.length_a   1.000
_cell.length_b   1.000
_cell.length_c   1.000
_cell.angle_alpha   90.00
_cell.angle_beta   90.00
_cell.angle_gamma   90.00
#
_symmetry.space_group_name_H-M   'P 1'
#
loop_
_entity.id
_entity.type
_entity.pdbx_description
1 polymer ?
#
loop_
_entity_poly.entity_id
_entity_poly.type
_entity_poly.pdbx_seq_one_letter_code
_entity_poly.pdbx_strand_id
1 'polypeptide(L)'
;MRSLSPVLASLANVFKIPISQTSTRPSVTRVCNETLLKKSTSGPVTSAVQAPAARSFSTTNALLKRKGGGPRGDRRVTLIRYFLHHPKTPRPLRFSRTRYLRHWTIHRAWQLFQAQQRRSEQLELQRQWQAMNAACEELRTGAGDGGKLFRKSMNKRGVFRDLFPIEYGRLQTEAPSQEGWNHEWKRMEKK
;
A
#
# COMPACT_ATOMS: atom_id res chain seq x y z
N MET A 1 -40.86 -11.07 -20.33
CA MET A 1 -39.92 -10.64 -19.27
C MET A 1 -40.07 -9.14 -19.08
N ARG A 2 -40.47 -8.67 -17.90
CA ARG A 2 -40.80 -7.25 -17.67
C ARG A 2 -39.50 -6.44 -17.56
N SER A 3 -39.35 -5.41 -18.38
CA SER A 3 -38.21 -4.48 -18.36
C SER A 3 -38.22 -3.66 -17.06
N LEU A 4 -37.13 -3.70 -16.30
CA LEU A 4 -36.98 -2.93 -15.07
C LEU A 4 -36.82 -1.44 -15.41
N SER A 5 -37.45 -0.57 -14.62
CA SER A 5 -37.44 0.88 -14.83
C SER A 5 -36.04 1.47 -14.61
N PRO A 6 -35.65 2.52 -15.37
CA PRO A 6 -34.31 3.13 -15.30
C PRO A 6 -33.97 3.70 -13.92
N VAL A 7 -34.98 4.02 -13.11
CA VAL A 7 -34.84 4.49 -11.73
C VAL A 7 -34.26 3.42 -10.81
N LEU A 8 -34.67 2.15 -10.99
CA LEU A 8 -34.16 1.01 -10.22
C LEU A 8 -32.70 0.69 -10.57
N ALA A 9 -32.31 0.86 -11.84
CA ALA A 9 -30.94 0.68 -12.29
C ALA A 9 -29.98 1.76 -11.74
N SER A 10 -30.46 3.00 -11.58
CA SER A 10 -29.67 4.11 -11.04
C SER A 10 -29.38 3.96 -9.53
N LEU A 11 -30.36 3.50 -8.75
CA LEU A 11 -30.18 3.26 -7.31
C LEU A 11 -29.22 2.10 -7.01
N ALA A 12 -29.15 1.09 -7.87
CA ALA A 12 -28.20 -0.02 -7.75
C ALA A 12 -26.74 0.41 -7.95
N ASN A 13 -26.48 1.56 -8.59
CA ASN A 13 -25.13 2.12 -8.75
C ASN A 13 -24.67 2.98 -7.56
N VAL A 14 -25.61 3.55 -6.80
CA VAL A 14 -25.31 4.38 -5.60
C VAL A 14 -25.04 3.49 -4.38
N PHE A 15 -25.79 2.40 -4.24
CA PHE A 15 -25.53 1.36 -3.26
C PHE A 15 -24.82 0.22 -3.97
N LYS A 16 -23.48 0.19 -3.95
CA LYS A 16 -22.69 -0.99 -4.38
C LYS A 16 -23.06 -2.22 -3.55
N ILE A 17 -24.21 -2.82 -3.83
CA ILE A 17 -24.60 -4.14 -3.36
C ILE A 17 -23.83 -5.10 -4.26
N PRO A 18 -22.84 -5.84 -3.74
CA PRO A 18 -22.16 -6.84 -4.54
C PRO A 18 -23.16 -7.97 -4.81
N ILE A 19 -23.74 -7.96 -6.01
CA ILE A 19 -24.36 -9.15 -6.57
C ILE A 19 -23.21 -10.15 -6.70
N SER A 20 -23.31 -11.25 -5.96
CA SER A 20 -22.25 -12.25 -5.80
C SER A 20 -21.74 -12.76 -7.15
N GLN A 21 -20.59 -12.27 -7.59
CA GLN A 21 -19.82 -12.92 -8.65
C GLN A 21 -19.06 -14.08 -8.00
N THR A 22 -19.44 -15.30 -8.37
CA THR A 22 -18.71 -16.52 -8.02
C THR A 22 -17.32 -16.46 -8.64
N SER A 23 -16.27 -16.42 -7.81
CA SER A 23 -14.90 -16.54 -8.27
C SER A 23 -14.64 -17.98 -8.71
N THR A 24 -14.57 -18.22 -10.01
CA THR A 24 -14.02 -19.46 -10.57
C THR A 24 -12.50 -19.44 -10.38
N ARG A 25 -12.00 -20.42 -9.63
CA ARG A 25 -10.56 -20.66 -9.45
C ARG A 25 -9.98 -21.27 -10.74
N PRO A 26 -8.84 -20.80 -11.28
CA PRO A 26 -8.15 -21.51 -12.35
C PRO A 26 -7.45 -22.76 -11.80
N SER A 27 -7.74 -23.90 -12.42
CA SER A 27 -7.02 -25.17 -12.22
C SER A 27 -5.69 -25.13 -12.96
N VAL A 28 -4.58 -25.29 -12.24
CA VAL A 28 -3.24 -25.40 -12.84
C VAL A 28 -3.00 -26.84 -13.26
N THR A 29 -3.07 -27.10 -14.56
CA THR A 29 -2.68 -28.38 -15.18
C THR A 29 -1.16 -28.51 -15.16
N ARG A 30 -0.63 -29.53 -14.46
CA ARG A 30 0.80 -29.88 -14.55
C ARG A 30 1.04 -30.69 -15.83
N VAL A 31 1.88 -30.15 -16.71
CA VAL A 31 2.43 -30.85 -17.86
C VAL A 31 3.67 -31.62 -17.40
N CYS A 32 3.70 -32.92 -17.63
CA CYS A 32 4.86 -33.78 -17.40
C CYS A 32 5.76 -33.72 -18.64
N ASN A 33 7.03 -33.36 -18.46
CA ASN A 33 8.05 -33.54 -19.49
C ASN A 33 8.61 -34.96 -19.37
N GLU A 34 8.27 -35.86 -20.29
CA GLU A 34 9.05 -37.08 -20.53
C GLU A 34 10.15 -36.77 -21.54
N THR A 35 11.36 -36.55 -21.05
CA THR A 35 12.56 -36.69 -21.85
C THR A 35 13.62 -37.46 -21.07
N LEU A 36 14.33 -38.29 -21.82
CA LEU A 36 15.62 -38.92 -21.55
C LEU A 36 15.66 -40.30 -20.86
N LEU A 37 15.93 -41.31 -21.71
CA LEU A 37 17.06 -42.28 -21.69
C LEU A 37 16.58 -43.74 -21.87
N LYS A 38 16.62 -44.29 -23.09
CA LYS A 38 17.75 -45.03 -23.71
C LYS A 38 18.30 -46.20 -22.86
N LYS A 39 17.87 -47.41 -23.24
CA LYS A 39 18.67 -48.55 -23.76
C LYS A 39 19.90 -49.02 -22.97
N SER A 40 19.85 -50.25 -22.47
CA SER A 40 20.96 -51.24 -22.47
C SER A 40 20.40 -52.64 -22.16
N THR A 41 20.37 -53.53 -23.15
CA THR A 41 21.27 -54.68 -23.41
C THR A 41 20.92 -55.97 -22.66
N SER A 42 20.74 -56.99 -23.50
CA SER A 42 20.46 -58.40 -23.27
C SER A 42 21.53 -59.14 -22.47
N GLY A 43 21.10 -59.95 -21.50
CA GLY A 43 21.86 -61.03 -20.85
C GLY A 43 20.89 -62.07 -20.26
N PRO A 44 21.27 -63.37 -20.18
CA PRO A 44 20.32 -64.46 -20.10
C PRO A 44 19.89 -64.85 -18.67
N VAL A 45 18.62 -65.24 -18.60
CA VAL A 45 17.92 -66.15 -17.66
C VAL A 45 18.71 -66.87 -16.56
N THR A 46 18.30 -66.60 -15.32
CA THR A 46 18.05 -67.65 -14.30
C THR A 46 16.76 -67.30 -13.57
N SER A 47 15.72 -68.09 -13.83
CA SER A 47 14.38 -67.97 -13.23
C SER A 47 14.40 -68.49 -11.79
N ALA A 48 14.40 -67.59 -10.81
CA ALA A 48 13.97 -67.91 -9.46
C ALA A 48 12.53 -67.40 -9.29
N VAL A 49 11.58 -68.32 -9.12
CA VAL A 49 10.19 -68.03 -8.78
C VAL A 49 10.15 -67.43 -7.38
N GLN A 50 10.25 -66.10 -7.29
CA GLN A 50 9.88 -65.36 -6.10
C GLN A 50 8.37 -65.11 -6.14
N ALA A 51 7.69 -65.48 -5.05
CA ALA A 51 6.29 -65.17 -4.80
C ALA A 51 6.00 -63.68 -5.06
N PRO A 52 4.80 -63.29 -5.51
CA PRO A 52 4.46 -61.89 -5.75
C PRO A 52 4.51 -61.12 -4.43
N ALA A 53 5.66 -60.51 -4.15
CA ALA A 53 5.78 -59.51 -3.10
C ALA A 53 4.78 -58.41 -3.42
N ALA A 54 3.82 -58.20 -2.51
CA ALA A 54 2.88 -57.10 -2.55
C ALA A 54 3.68 -55.79 -2.62
N ARG A 55 3.87 -55.25 -3.83
CA ARG A 55 4.52 -53.97 -4.03
C ARG A 55 3.53 -52.92 -3.53
N SER A 56 3.80 -52.35 -2.37
CA SER A 56 3.04 -51.21 -1.88
C SER A 56 3.14 -50.09 -2.90
N PHE A 57 2.01 -49.77 -3.54
CA PHE A 57 1.87 -48.64 -4.45
C PHE A 57 1.95 -47.34 -3.62
N SER A 58 3.17 -46.94 -3.25
CA SER A 58 3.45 -45.65 -2.64
C SER A 58 4.40 -44.88 -3.54
N THR A 59 3.90 -43.80 -4.13
CA THR A 59 4.65 -42.87 -4.99
C THR A 59 5.58 -41.94 -4.20
N THR A 60 5.77 -42.19 -2.90
CA THR A 60 6.67 -41.41 -2.05
C THR A 60 7.96 -42.17 -1.84
N ASN A 61 9.09 -41.59 -2.28
CA ASN A 61 10.43 -42.15 -2.06
C ASN A 61 10.63 -42.42 -0.56
N ALA A 62 11.10 -43.62 -0.22
CA ALA A 62 11.44 -43.97 1.16
C ALA A 62 12.49 -42.99 1.68
N LEU A 63 12.09 -42.12 2.62
CA LEU A 63 12.97 -41.13 3.21
C LEU A 63 14.09 -41.85 3.97
N LEU A 64 15.33 -41.64 3.54
CA LEU A 64 16.52 -42.11 4.25
C LEU A 64 16.46 -41.62 5.70
N LYS A 65 16.79 -42.52 6.64
CA LYS A 65 16.86 -42.24 8.08
C LYS A 65 17.83 -41.08 8.31
N ARG A 66 17.29 -39.88 8.57
CA ARG A 66 18.09 -38.69 8.89
C ARG A 66 18.85 -38.95 10.19
N LYS A 67 20.18 -39.07 10.10
CA LYS A 67 21.07 -39.05 11.25
C LYS A 67 20.83 -37.72 11.98
N GLY A 68 20.45 -37.77 13.25
CA GLY A 68 20.13 -36.58 14.03
C GLY A 68 21.30 -35.60 14.03
N GLY A 69 21.03 -34.33 13.71
CA GLY A 69 22.05 -33.26 13.73
C GLY A 69 22.47 -32.69 12.36
N GLY A 70 21.57 -32.65 11.36
CA GLY A 70 21.85 -31.91 10.12
C GLY A 70 22.19 -30.44 10.39
N PRO A 71 23.04 -29.78 9.55
CA PRO A 71 23.48 -28.41 9.80
C PRO A 71 22.27 -27.50 9.92
N ARG A 72 22.17 -26.79 11.06
CA ARG A 72 21.21 -25.71 11.22
C ARG A 72 21.56 -24.69 10.15
N GLY A 73 20.72 -24.60 9.11
CA GLY A 73 20.92 -23.63 8.03
C GLY A 73 21.07 -22.21 8.63
N ASP A 74 21.77 -21.33 7.90
CA ASP A 74 22.03 -19.96 8.37
C ASP A 74 20.74 -19.30 8.88
N ARG A 75 20.76 -18.86 10.14
CA ARG A 75 19.63 -18.19 10.81
C ARG A 75 19.13 -16.99 10.02
N ARG A 76 20.03 -16.28 9.31
CA ARG A 76 19.66 -15.16 8.42
C ARG A 76 18.77 -15.65 7.29
N VAL A 77 19.16 -16.75 6.65
CA VAL A 77 18.40 -17.38 5.56
C VAL A 77 17.07 -17.92 6.07
N THR A 78 17.02 -18.48 7.27
CA THR A 78 15.75 -18.90 7.91
C THR A 78 14.82 -17.72 8.18
N LEU A 79 15.35 -16.61 8.70
CA LEU A 79 14.56 -15.39 8.95
C LEU A 79 14.09 -14.74 7.64
N ILE A 80 14.94 -14.72 6.61
CA ILE A 80 14.55 -14.24 5.27
C ILE A 80 13.42 -15.10 4.71
N ARG A 81 13.55 -16.43 4.75
CA ARG A 81 12.48 -17.35 4.29
C ARG A 81 11.19 -17.17 5.11
N TYR A 82 11.32 -16.97 6.41
CA TYR A 82 10.19 -16.70 7.29
C TYR A 82 9.49 -15.41 6.89
N PHE A 83 10.21 -14.29 6.76
CA PHE A 83 9.59 -13.01 6.40
C PHE A 83 9.08 -12.95 4.96
N LEU A 84 9.66 -13.74 4.06
CA LEU A 84 9.24 -13.80 2.66
C LEU A 84 7.99 -14.68 2.46
N HIS A 85 7.86 -15.78 3.20
CA HIS A 85 6.82 -16.79 2.95
C HIS A 85 5.81 -16.97 4.09
N HIS A 86 6.04 -16.38 5.26
CA HIS A 86 5.07 -16.46 6.36
C HIS A 86 4.00 -15.36 6.20
N PRO A 87 2.72 -15.73 6.03
CA PRO A 87 1.65 -14.75 6.00
C PRO A 87 1.49 -14.15 7.40
N LYS A 88 2.10 -12.98 7.63
CA LYS A 88 1.96 -12.22 8.88
C LYS A 88 0.55 -11.67 9.09
N THR A 89 -0.26 -11.66 8.04
CA THR A 89 -1.62 -11.16 8.10
C THR A 89 -2.53 -12.22 8.73
N PRO A 90 -3.22 -11.89 9.83
CA PRO A 90 -4.21 -12.80 10.39
C PRO A 90 -5.36 -13.01 9.39
N ARG A 91 -6.18 -14.03 9.64
CA ARG A 91 -7.38 -14.28 8.83
C ARG A 91 -8.28 -13.03 8.82
N PRO A 92 -8.99 -12.75 7.72
CA PRO A 92 -9.91 -11.62 7.65
C PRO A 92 -10.93 -11.62 8.78
N LEU A 93 -11.20 -10.43 9.32
CA LEU A 93 -12.08 -10.23 10.44
C LEU A 93 -13.55 -10.51 10.06
N ARG A 94 -14.25 -11.28 10.88
CA ARG A 94 -15.68 -11.58 10.70
C ARG A 94 -16.50 -10.83 11.74
N PHE A 95 -17.40 -9.96 11.28
CA PHE A 95 -18.28 -9.19 12.15
C PHE A 95 -19.69 -9.81 12.21
N SER A 96 -20.34 -9.71 13.38
CA SER A 96 -21.79 -9.88 13.49
C SER A 96 -22.51 -8.73 12.79
N ARG A 97 -23.79 -8.89 12.45
CA ARG A 97 -24.56 -7.88 11.74
C ARG A 97 -24.57 -6.51 12.46
N THR A 98 -24.83 -6.49 13.77
CA THR A 98 -24.84 -5.25 14.56
C THR A 98 -23.46 -4.60 14.65
N ARG A 99 -22.39 -5.40 14.80
CA ARG A 99 -21.00 -4.90 14.80
C ARG A 99 -20.60 -4.33 13.44
N TYR A 100 -20.98 -4.99 12.36
CA TYR A 100 -20.73 -4.54 10.99
C TYR A 100 -21.42 -3.19 10.73
N LEU A 101 -22.68 -3.04 11.13
CA LEU A 101 -23.41 -1.78 10.97
C LEU A 101 -22.76 -0.63 11.76
N ARG A 102 -22.35 -0.85 13.02
CA ARG A 102 -21.62 0.17 13.80
C ARG A 102 -20.33 0.60 13.12
N HIS A 103 -19.54 -0.38 12.66
CA HIS A 103 -18.30 -0.10 11.94
C HIS A 103 -18.56 0.69 10.64
N TRP A 104 -19.59 0.30 9.88
CA TRP A 104 -19.97 0.98 8.64
C TRP A 104 -20.39 2.43 8.90
N THR A 105 -21.18 2.69 9.95
CA THR A 105 -21.59 4.04 10.33
C THR A 105 -20.41 4.90 10.72
N ILE A 106 -19.50 4.39 11.57
CA ILE A 106 -18.28 5.12 11.96
C ILE A 106 -17.41 5.43 10.74
N HIS A 107 -17.20 4.43 9.87
CA HIS A 107 -16.44 4.60 8.64
C HIS A 107 -17.06 5.67 7.73
N ARG A 108 -18.40 5.67 7.58
CA ARG A 108 -19.08 6.67 6.76
C ARG A 108 -19.00 8.08 7.35
N ALA A 109 -19.15 8.20 8.68
CA ALA A 109 -18.99 9.46 9.39
C ALA A 109 -17.57 10.00 9.23
N TRP A 110 -16.55 9.15 9.33
CA TRP A 110 -15.15 9.51 9.09
C TRP A 110 -14.91 10.02 7.67
N GLN A 111 -15.44 9.32 6.65
CA GLN A 111 -15.33 9.78 5.26
C GLN A 111 -15.98 11.16 5.05
N LEU A 112 -17.12 11.40 5.69
CA LEU A 112 -17.82 12.68 5.61
C LEU A 112 -17.00 13.78 6.28
N PHE A 113 -16.46 13.52 7.47
CA PHE A 113 -15.56 14.44 8.18
C PHE A 113 -14.33 14.78 7.33
N GLN A 114 -13.65 13.76 6.76
CA GLN A 114 -12.50 13.99 5.86
C GLN A 114 -12.86 14.78 4.60
N ALA A 115 -14.06 14.61 4.06
CA ALA A 115 -14.53 15.38 2.91
C ALA A 115 -14.78 16.85 3.29
N GLN A 116 -15.33 17.10 4.48
CA GLN A 116 -15.51 18.44 5.01
C GLN A 116 -14.16 19.12 5.27
N GLN A 117 -13.21 18.42 5.91
CA GLN A 117 -11.87 18.94 6.19
C GLN A 117 -11.11 19.34 4.92
N ARG A 118 -11.13 18.48 3.89
CA ARG A 118 -10.53 18.81 2.58
C ARG A 118 -11.22 20.02 1.92
N ARG A 119 -12.55 20.11 2.02
CA ARG A 119 -13.29 21.26 1.47
C ARG A 119 -12.91 22.54 2.20
N SER A 120 -12.82 22.55 3.53
CA SER A 120 -12.41 23.73 4.28
C SER A 120 -10.99 24.17 3.94
N GLU A 121 -10.06 23.21 3.80
CA GLU A 121 -8.69 23.50 3.36
C GLU A 121 -8.65 24.12 1.96
N GLN A 122 -9.40 23.56 1.01
CA GLN A 122 -9.49 24.11 -0.34
C GLN A 122 -10.07 25.52 -0.38
N LEU A 123 -11.10 25.80 0.42
CA LEU A 123 -11.70 27.13 0.53
C LEU A 123 -10.74 28.13 1.16
N GLU A 124 -9.99 27.72 2.18
CA GLU A 124 -9.00 28.57 2.82
C GLU A 124 -7.83 28.89 1.87
N LEU A 125 -7.34 27.91 1.13
CA LEU A 125 -6.34 28.11 0.07
C LEU A 125 -6.87 29.05 -1.03
N GLN A 126 -8.12 28.89 -1.44
CA GLN A 126 -8.76 29.77 -2.41
C GLN A 126 -8.88 31.20 -1.86
N ARG A 127 -9.27 31.37 -0.59
CA ARG A 127 -9.34 32.67 0.08
C ARG A 127 -7.99 33.36 0.11
N GLN A 128 -6.93 32.64 0.51
CA GLN A 128 -5.56 33.16 0.53
C GLN A 128 -5.10 33.57 -0.88
N TRP A 129 -5.37 32.74 -1.88
CA TRP A 129 -5.04 33.05 -3.27
C TRP A 129 -5.78 34.29 -3.78
N GLN A 130 -7.08 34.42 -3.49
CA GLN A 130 -7.87 35.58 -3.87
C GLN A 130 -7.35 36.86 -3.22
N ALA A 131 -7.03 36.81 -1.93
CA ALA A 131 -6.44 37.93 -1.20
C ALA A 131 -5.08 38.35 -1.78
N MET A 132 -4.20 37.37 -2.06
CA MET A 132 -2.91 37.61 -2.71
C MET A 132 -3.08 38.23 -4.10
N ASN A 133 -4.03 37.72 -4.89
CA ASN A 133 -4.30 38.22 -6.24
C ASN A 133 -4.81 39.66 -6.20
N ALA A 134 -5.78 39.96 -5.34
CA ALA A 134 -6.29 41.32 -5.15
C ALA A 134 -5.18 42.30 -4.74
N ALA A 135 -4.34 41.93 -3.77
CA ALA A 135 -3.20 42.74 -3.36
C ALA A 135 -2.19 42.98 -4.51
N CYS A 136 -1.96 41.98 -5.37
CA CYS A 136 -1.09 42.12 -6.52
C CYS A 136 -1.70 43.03 -7.61
N GLU A 137 -3.01 42.97 -7.82
CA GLU A 137 -3.72 43.86 -8.74
C GLU A 137 -3.69 45.31 -8.26
N GLU A 138 -3.95 45.57 -6.99
CA GLU A 138 -3.80 46.90 -6.37
C GLU A 138 -2.39 47.45 -6.54
N LEU A 139 -1.38 46.60 -6.39
CA LEU A 139 0.02 47.00 -6.54
C LEU A 139 0.38 47.23 -8.03
N ARG A 140 -0.33 46.59 -8.97
CA ARG A 140 -0.12 46.76 -10.42
C ARG A 140 -0.70 48.07 -10.94
N THR A 141 -1.87 48.49 -10.45
CA THR A 141 -2.62 49.65 -10.98
C THR A 141 -2.73 50.81 -9.99
N GLY A 142 -2.88 50.54 -8.69
CA GLY A 142 -3.21 51.52 -7.65
C GLY A 142 -2.01 52.24 -7.03
N ALA A 143 -0.79 51.68 -7.12
CA ALA A 143 0.39 52.26 -6.47
C ALA A 143 1.00 53.50 -7.19
N GLY A 144 0.49 53.88 -8.37
CA GLY A 144 0.95 55.05 -9.13
C GLY A 144 2.39 54.96 -9.68
N ASP A 145 3.04 53.80 -9.55
CA ASP A 145 4.45 53.56 -9.91
C ASP A 145 4.64 52.90 -11.30
N GLY A 146 3.56 52.80 -12.09
CA GLY A 146 3.54 52.10 -13.37
C GLY A 146 3.80 50.59 -13.24
N GLY A 147 3.44 49.97 -12.11
CA GLY A 147 3.61 48.54 -11.86
C GLY A 147 5.07 48.13 -11.62
N LYS A 148 5.93 49.03 -11.14
CA LYS A 148 7.35 48.75 -10.86
C LYS A 148 7.51 47.79 -9.69
N LEU A 149 6.79 48.03 -8.59
CA LEU A 149 6.75 47.17 -7.42
C LEU A 149 6.18 45.79 -7.80
N PHE A 150 5.21 45.74 -8.72
CA PHE A 150 4.57 44.49 -9.14
C PHE A 150 5.57 43.59 -9.86
N ARG A 151 6.33 44.16 -10.79
CA ARG A 151 7.42 43.44 -11.48
C ARG A 151 8.49 42.94 -10.51
N LYS A 152 8.78 43.70 -9.45
CA LYS A 152 9.74 43.27 -8.41
C LYS A 152 9.20 42.12 -7.56
N SER A 153 7.93 42.17 -7.12
CA SER A 153 7.33 41.11 -6.29
C SER A 153 7.17 39.78 -7.05
N MET A 154 6.99 39.84 -8.38
CA MET A 154 6.91 38.66 -9.23
C MET A 154 8.27 37.97 -9.48
N ASN A 155 9.38 38.58 -9.08
CA ASN A 155 10.70 37.98 -9.22
C ASN A 155 10.83 36.72 -8.35
N LYS A 156 11.23 35.60 -8.94
CA LYS A 156 11.40 34.30 -8.25
C LYS A 156 12.86 33.96 -7.94
N ARG A 157 13.76 34.95 -7.91
CA ARG A 157 15.17 34.77 -7.54
C ARG A 157 15.27 34.15 -6.13
N GLY A 158 16.07 33.09 -5.99
CA GLY A 158 16.31 32.40 -4.71
C GLY A 158 15.24 31.36 -4.33
N VAL A 159 14.00 31.50 -4.80
CA VAL A 159 12.87 30.63 -4.40
C VAL A 159 13.14 29.14 -4.64
N PHE A 160 13.75 28.80 -5.77
CA PHE A 160 14.03 27.40 -6.15
C PHE A 160 15.42 26.90 -5.73
N ARG A 161 16.28 27.77 -5.17
CA ARG A 161 17.65 27.40 -4.77
C ARG A 161 17.83 27.41 -3.25
N ASP A 162 17.35 28.45 -2.59
CA ASP A 162 17.57 28.69 -1.16
C ASP A 162 16.53 27.96 -0.29
N LEU A 163 15.39 27.57 -0.88
CA LEU A 163 14.29 26.84 -0.23
C LEU A 163 13.81 27.54 1.06
N PHE A 164 13.11 26.80 1.93
CA PHE A 164 12.72 27.28 3.25
C PHE A 164 13.86 27.07 4.26
N PRO A 165 14.08 28.01 5.21
CA PRO A 165 15.03 27.80 6.29
C PRO A 165 14.70 26.55 7.11
N ILE A 166 15.68 25.70 7.35
CA ILE A 166 15.48 24.41 8.05
C ILE A 166 14.90 24.58 9.46
N GLU A 167 15.16 25.72 10.11
CA GLU A 167 14.63 26.06 11.42
C GLU A 167 13.10 26.21 11.43
N TYR A 168 12.50 26.62 10.31
CA TYR A 168 11.05 26.75 10.16
C TYR A 168 10.37 25.41 9.80
N GLY A 169 11.12 24.45 9.25
CA GLY A 169 10.60 23.12 8.88
C GLY A 169 10.32 22.19 10.06
N ARG A 170 10.30 22.70 11.30
CA ARG A 170 10.03 21.91 12.51
C ARG A 170 8.57 21.44 12.50
N LEU A 171 8.37 20.13 12.66
CA LEU A 171 7.04 19.53 12.73
C LEU A 171 6.37 19.85 14.06
N GLN A 172 5.04 19.88 14.05
CA GLN A 172 4.24 20.00 15.27
C GLN A 172 4.42 18.75 16.14
N THR A 173 4.55 18.96 17.46
CA THR A 173 4.67 17.90 18.47
C THR A 173 3.43 17.85 19.36
N GLU A 174 3.10 16.68 19.90
CA GLU A 174 1.95 16.49 20.79
C GLU A 174 2.05 17.30 22.10
N ALA A 175 3.27 17.47 22.61
CA ALA A 175 3.57 18.31 23.78
C ALA A 175 4.69 19.31 23.45
N PRO A 176 4.69 20.52 24.07
CA PRO A 176 5.76 21.47 23.89
C PRO A 176 7.07 20.98 24.54
N SER A 177 8.20 21.53 24.10
CA SER A 177 9.47 21.36 24.82
C SER A 177 9.45 22.10 26.15
N GLN A 178 10.37 21.76 27.07
CA GLN A 178 10.47 22.44 28.37
C GLN A 178 10.69 23.95 28.24
N GLU A 179 11.51 24.37 27.26
CA GLU A 179 11.82 25.78 27.00
C GLU A 179 10.78 26.46 26.09
N GLY A 180 10.02 25.69 25.30
CA GLY A 180 8.95 26.14 24.41
C GLY A 180 9.42 27.01 23.23
N TRP A 181 9.94 28.20 23.54
CA TRP A 181 10.40 29.21 22.57
C TRP A 181 11.71 29.85 23.03
N ASN A 182 12.68 30.00 22.11
CA ASN A 182 13.94 30.66 22.41
C ASN A 182 13.80 32.19 22.27
N HIS A 183 13.63 32.87 23.40
CA HIS A 183 13.58 34.34 23.46
C HIS A 183 14.96 35.02 23.34
N GLU A 184 16.05 34.27 23.50
CA GLU A 184 17.43 34.77 23.46
C GLU A 184 18.07 34.64 22.07
N TRP A 185 17.30 34.30 21.03
CA TRP A 185 17.82 34.11 19.68
C TRP A 185 18.58 35.36 19.20
N LYS A 186 19.83 35.15 18.75
CA LYS A 186 20.68 36.18 18.15
C LYS A 186 21.17 35.71 16.79
N ARG A 187 21.24 36.63 15.83
CA ARG A 187 21.84 36.37 14.52
C ARG A 187 23.30 35.98 14.73
N MET A 188 23.70 34.80 14.25
CA MET A 188 25.11 34.40 14.27
C MET A 188 25.93 35.35 13.40
N GLU A 189 27.01 35.90 13.95
CA GLU A 189 27.99 36.65 13.17
C GLU A 189 28.76 35.68 12.28
N LYS A 190 28.94 36.06 11.01
CA LYS A 190 29.65 35.25 10.03
C LYS A 190 31.15 35.39 10.33
N LYS A 191 31.79 34.35 10.85
CA LYS A 191 33.26 34.25 10.92
C LYS A 191 33.88 34.18 9.52
#